data_AF-A0A0D5CL76-F1
#
_entry.id   AF-A0A0D5CL76-F1
#
_cell.length_a   1.000
_cell.length_b   1.000
_cell.length_c   1.000
_cell.angle_alpha   90.00
_cell.angle_beta   90.00
_cell.angle_gamma   90.00
#
_symmetry.space_group_name_H-M   'P 1'
#
loop_
_entity.id
_entity.type
_entity.pdbx_description
1 polymer ?
#
loop_
_entity_poly.entity_id
_entity_poly.type
_entity_poly.pdbx_seq_one_letter_code
_entity_poly.pdbx_strand_id
1 'polypeptide(L)'
;MLDQLSTGRSRRDVQAIRDALSAVSPGDGVSVVIRSPRYGLYAVDGTVRTGANGQMCVADTSLSAAGEIQGLSVRGEDGDATPSQLPSSTAGLVHGAAVRVTFDEPAYGAFHVTGPLTAGDDAFLLVGNWIVVDGDRFAPRVVGVEIAGDLDVHPANVPPKRPSAEDPAVPVPGLTA
;
A
#
# COMPACT_ATOMS: atom_id res chain seq x y z
N MET A 1 4.29 1.13 -14.21
CA MET A 1 3.15 0.84 -13.30
C MET A 1 3.14 1.80 -12.11
N LEU A 2 4.29 2.01 -11.45
CA LEU A 2 4.45 3.04 -10.41
C LEU A 2 4.23 4.47 -10.93
N ASP A 3 4.29 4.71 -12.25
CA ASP A 3 3.95 5.98 -12.92
C ASP A 3 2.53 6.49 -12.57
N GLN A 4 1.62 5.58 -12.16
CA GLN A 4 0.30 5.95 -11.67
C GLN A 4 0.35 6.76 -10.37
N LEU A 5 1.41 6.62 -9.57
CA LEU A 5 1.63 7.39 -8.34
C LEU A 5 1.95 8.85 -8.64
N SER A 6 2.64 9.12 -9.75
CA SER A 6 3.04 10.46 -10.19
C SER A 6 2.03 11.18 -11.08
N THR A 7 1.04 10.46 -11.58
CA THR A 7 -0.05 11.04 -12.36
C THR A 7 -1.29 11.22 -11.48
N GLY A 8 -2.17 12.17 -11.84
CA GLY A 8 -3.44 12.40 -11.13
C GLY A 8 -4.39 11.19 -11.21
N ARG A 9 -5.70 11.40 -11.06
CA ARG A 9 -6.67 10.29 -11.15
C ARG A 9 -6.64 9.66 -12.55
N SER A 10 -5.95 8.53 -12.66
CA SER A 10 -5.86 7.77 -13.90
C SER A 10 -7.10 6.89 -14.10
N ARG A 11 -7.52 6.72 -15.35
CA ARG A 11 -8.64 5.84 -15.68
C ARG A 11 -8.20 4.39 -15.52
N ARG A 12 -8.97 3.64 -14.73
CA ARG A 12 -8.75 2.21 -14.54
C ARG A 12 -9.07 1.42 -15.80
N ASP A 13 -8.13 0.60 -16.24
CA ASP A 13 -8.38 -0.42 -17.26
C ASP A 13 -8.94 -1.68 -16.60
N VAL A 14 -10.27 -1.73 -16.50
CA VAL A 14 -10.97 -2.86 -15.86
C VAL A 14 -10.77 -4.15 -16.63
N GLN A 15 -10.65 -4.09 -17.96
CA GLN A 15 -10.48 -5.28 -18.78
C GLN A 15 -9.09 -5.87 -18.55
N ALA A 16 -8.04 -5.03 -18.63
CA ALA A 16 -6.68 -5.48 -18.35
C ALA A 16 -6.53 -6.06 -16.94
N ILE A 17 -7.22 -5.49 -15.94
CA ILE A 17 -7.19 -6.03 -14.57
C ILE A 17 -7.90 -7.38 -14.47
N ARG A 18 -9.04 -7.56 -15.15
CA ARG A 18 -9.73 -8.86 -15.18
C ARG A 18 -8.89 -9.92 -15.87
N ASP A 19 -8.29 -9.57 -17.00
CA ASP A 19 -7.42 -10.46 -17.75
C ASP A 19 -6.21 -10.86 -16.89
N ALA A 20 -5.55 -9.90 -16.24
CA ALA A 20 -4.43 -10.17 -15.35
C ALA A 20 -4.84 -11.02 -14.13
N LEU A 21 -5.98 -10.73 -13.49
CA LEU A 21 -6.52 -11.55 -12.39
C LEU A 21 -6.82 -12.99 -12.82
N SER A 22 -7.25 -13.20 -14.06
CA SER A 22 -7.52 -14.54 -14.61
C SER A 22 -6.25 -15.34 -14.93
N ALA A 23 -5.14 -14.65 -15.17
CA ALA A 23 -3.84 -15.25 -15.47
C ALA A 23 -3.01 -15.55 -14.21
N VAL A 24 -3.35 -14.94 -13.08
CA VAL A 24 -2.63 -15.10 -11.81
C VAL A 24 -2.94 -16.43 -11.15
N SER A 25 -1.90 -17.10 -10.67
CA SER A 25 -1.94 -18.31 -9.87
C SER A 25 -1.21 -18.12 -8.53
N PRO A 26 -1.54 -18.92 -7.49
CA PRO A 26 -0.76 -18.96 -6.27
C PRO A 26 0.71 -19.31 -6.56
N GLY A 27 1.64 -18.54 -5.99
CA GLY A 27 3.08 -18.66 -6.25
C GLY A 27 3.62 -17.60 -7.22
N ASP A 28 2.76 -16.94 -7.99
CA ASP A 28 3.22 -15.89 -8.91
C ASP A 28 3.67 -14.64 -8.15
N GLY A 29 4.76 -14.02 -8.62
CA GLY A 29 5.12 -12.67 -8.21
C GLY A 29 4.22 -11.66 -8.92
N VAL A 30 3.57 -10.76 -8.19
CA VAL A 30 2.70 -9.74 -8.79
C VAL A 30 2.96 -8.37 -8.17
N SER A 31 2.62 -7.34 -8.93
CA SER A 31 2.51 -5.96 -8.48
C SER A 31 1.04 -5.54 -8.58
N VAL A 32 0.49 -4.99 -7.51
CA VAL A 32 -0.91 -4.55 -7.42
C VAL A 32 -0.95 -3.10 -6.99
N VAL A 33 -1.56 -2.23 -7.79
CA VAL A 33 -1.81 -0.84 -7.42
C VAL A 33 -3.22 -0.72 -6.86
N ILE A 34 -3.34 -0.13 -5.67
CA ILE A 34 -4.57 -0.04 -4.89
C ILE A 34 -4.82 1.44 -4.58
N ARG A 35 -6.08 1.87 -4.71
CA ARG A 35 -6.51 3.20 -4.30
C ARG A 35 -7.41 3.10 -3.08
N SER A 36 -6.90 3.58 -1.95
CA SER A 36 -7.64 3.71 -0.70
C SER A 36 -7.95 5.18 -0.43
N PRO A 37 -9.20 5.53 -0.06
CA PRO A 37 -9.51 6.86 0.45
C PRO A 37 -8.70 7.24 1.70
N ARG A 38 -8.31 6.23 2.51
CA ARG A 38 -7.61 6.42 3.79
C ARG A 38 -6.08 6.47 3.62
N TYR A 39 -5.55 5.71 2.66
CA TYR A 39 -4.11 5.50 2.50
C TYR A 39 -3.54 6.02 1.16
N GLY A 40 -4.38 6.60 0.31
CA GLY A 40 -3.97 7.10 -0.99
C GLY A 40 -3.82 6.02 -2.04
N LEU A 41 -3.03 6.33 -3.07
CA LEU A 41 -2.62 5.36 -4.09
C LEU A 41 -1.31 4.73 -3.66
N TYR A 42 -1.23 3.40 -3.62
CA TYR A 42 -0.02 2.66 -3.29
C TYR A 42 0.04 1.36 -4.09
N ALA A 43 1.24 0.83 -4.27
CA ALA A 43 1.50 -0.45 -4.91
C ALA A 43 1.97 -1.47 -3.87
N VAL A 44 1.55 -2.72 -4.02
CA VAL A 44 2.00 -3.86 -3.24
C VAL A 44 2.64 -4.86 -4.19
N ASP A 45 3.91 -5.16 -3.98
CA ASP A 45 4.67 -6.16 -4.73
C ASP A 45 4.94 -7.36 -3.84
N GLY A 46 4.52 -8.54 -4.26
CA GLY A 46 4.73 -9.74 -3.47
C GLY A 46 4.27 -11.00 -4.18
N THR A 47 4.37 -12.13 -3.48
CA THR A 47 3.90 -13.41 -3.99
C THR A 47 2.42 -13.61 -3.73
N VAL A 48 1.69 -14.09 -4.73
CA VAL A 48 0.28 -14.46 -4.60
C VAL A 48 0.14 -15.70 -3.75
N ARG A 49 -0.75 -15.64 -2.75
CA ARG A 49 -1.03 -16.74 -1.84
C ARG A 49 -2.53 -16.96 -1.74
N THR A 50 -2.92 -18.16 -1.32
CA THR A 50 -4.31 -18.45 -0.96
C THR A 50 -4.49 -18.18 0.52
N GLY A 51 -5.33 -17.19 0.85
CA GLY A 51 -5.71 -16.87 2.22
C GLY A 51 -6.57 -17.96 2.86
N ALA A 52 -6.76 -17.89 4.18
CA ALA A 52 -7.55 -18.88 4.93
C ALA A 52 -9.02 -18.98 4.49
N ASN A 53 -9.54 -17.94 3.84
CA ASN A 53 -10.88 -17.89 3.27
C ASN A 53 -10.97 -18.46 1.83
N GLY A 54 -9.88 -19.03 1.30
CA GLY A 54 -9.80 -19.57 -0.06
C GLY A 54 -9.63 -18.51 -1.16
N GLN A 55 -9.54 -17.22 -0.81
CA GLN A 55 -9.31 -16.15 -1.79
C GLN A 55 -7.82 -15.94 -2.03
N MET A 56 -7.46 -15.55 -3.26
CA MET A 56 -6.10 -15.14 -3.57
C MET A 56 -5.81 -13.76 -2.98
N CYS A 57 -4.64 -13.60 -2.37
CA CYS A 57 -4.19 -12.37 -1.75
C CYS A 57 -2.69 -12.14 -2.00
N VAL A 58 -2.28 -10.88 -1.90
CA VAL A 58 -0.87 -10.44 -1.92
C VAL A 58 -0.68 -9.61 -0.67
N ALA A 59 0.22 -10.02 0.21
CA ALA A 59 0.25 -9.55 1.60
C ALA A 59 -1.15 -9.63 2.25
N ASP A 60 -1.67 -8.53 2.78
CA ASP A 60 -3.02 -8.43 3.35
C ASP A 60 -4.12 -8.08 2.32
N THR A 61 -3.75 -7.81 1.06
CA THR A 61 -4.70 -7.36 0.03
C THR A 61 -5.37 -8.54 -0.66
N SER A 62 -6.71 -8.62 -0.57
CA SER A 62 -7.51 -9.58 -1.35
C SER A 62 -7.57 -9.18 -2.83
N LEU A 63 -7.17 -10.09 -3.72
CA LEU A 63 -7.30 -9.89 -5.18
C LEU A 63 -8.75 -9.98 -5.66
N SER A 64 -9.66 -10.40 -4.79
CA SER A 64 -11.11 -10.38 -5.05
C SER A 64 -11.72 -8.98 -4.84
N ALA A 65 -11.00 -8.05 -4.19
CA ALA A 65 -11.42 -6.66 -3.98
C ALA A 65 -11.22 -5.80 -5.24
N ALA A 66 -11.77 -6.27 -6.36
CA ALA A 66 -11.54 -5.64 -7.66
C ALA A 66 -11.81 -4.14 -7.61
N GLY A 67 -12.84 -3.66 -6.91
CA GLY A 67 -13.21 -2.24 -6.85
C GLY A 67 -12.09 -1.26 -6.47
N GLU A 68 -11.13 -1.68 -5.65
CA GLU A 68 -10.05 -0.83 -5.14
C GLU A 68 -8.77 -0.92 -5.97
N ILE A 69 -8.59 -2.02 -6.69
CA ILE A 69 -7.44 -2.27 -7.57
C ILE A 69 -7.50 -1.33 -8.77
N GLN A 70 -6.45 -0.53 -8.98
CA GLN A 70 -6.27 0.36 -10.14
C GLN A 70 -5.39 -0.25 -11.22
N GLY A 71 -4.60 -1.27 -10.89
CA GLY A 71 -3.76 -2.00 -11.83
C GLY A 71 -3.24 -3.29 -11.19
N LEU A 72 -3.02 -4.30 -12.02
CA LEU A 72 -2.38 -5.55 -11.62
C LEU A 72 -1.44 -5.98 -12.74
N SER A 73 -0.24 -6.44 -12.39
CA SER A 73 0.72 -6.98 -13.35
C SER A 73 1.48 -8.15 -12.74
N VAL A 74 1.62 -9.22 -13.50
CA VAL A 74 2.46 -10.36 -13.12
C VAL A 74 3.91 -9.98 -13.35
N ARG A 75 4.75 -10.15 -12.33
CA ARG A 75 6.18 -9.86 -12.38
C ARG A 75 6.89 -11.12 -12.88
N GLY A 76 7.66 -10.99 -13.96
CA GLY A 76 8.61 -12.02 -14.37
C GLY A 76 9.73 -12.18 -13.35
N GLU A 77 10.46 -13.29 -13.41
CA GLU A 77 11.50 -13.68 -12.46
C GLU A 77 12.65 -12.65 -12.32
N ASP A 78 12.81 -11.72 -13.27
CA ASP A 78 13.90 -10.73 -13.37
C ASP A 78 13.75 -9.47 -12.48
N GLY A 79 13.01 -9.61 -11.39
CA GLY A 79 12.51 -8.45 -10.66
C GLY A 79 13.01 -8.28 -9.24
N ASP A 80 14.02 -9.01 -8.77
CA ASP A 80 14.50 -8.81 -7.40
C ASP A 80 15.29 -7.49 -7.31
N ALA A 81 14.57 -6.40 -7.04
CA ALA A 81 15.24 -5.15 -6.70
C ALA A 81 16.01 -5.40 -5.41
N THR A 82 17.29 -5.03 -5.42
CA THR A 82 18.19 -5.20 -4.28
C THR A 82 17.48 -4.86 -2.98
N PRO A 83 17.48 -5.75 -1.97
CA PRO A 83 16.76 -5.50 -0.73
C PRO A 83 17.28 -4.20 -0.12
N SER A 84 16.40 -3.22 0.00
CA SER A 84 16.72 -1.96 0.66
C SER A 84 17.03 -2.26 2.12
N GLN A 85 18.11 -1.69 2.65
CA GLN A 85 18.46 -1.90 4.04
C GLN A 85 17.58 -1.02 4.94
N LEU A 86 17.32 -1.48 6.16
CA LEU A 86 16.68 -0.63 7.16
C LEU A 86 17.62 0.52 7.51
N PRO A 87 17.21 1.79 7.33
CA PRO A 87 18.02 2.93 7.74
C PRO A 87 18.16 2.96 9.27
N SER A 88 19.22 3.60 9.76
CA SER A 88 19.51 3.69 11.19
C SER A 88 18.61 4.65 11.96
N SER A 89 17.80 5.45 11.26
CA SER A 89 16.88 6.42 11.85
C SER A 89 15.65 6.61 10.96
N THR A 90 14.54 7.01 11.59
CA THR A 90 13.28 7.40 10.93
C THR A 90 13.29 8.86 10.47
N ALA A 91 14.37 9.60 10.73
CA ALA A 91 14.52 10.99 10.32
C ALA A 91 14.36 11.14 8.80
N GLY A 92 13.47 12.05 8.37
CA GLY A 92 13.14 12.29 6.97
C GLY A 92 11.89 11.53 6.48
N LEU A 93 11.37 10.58 7.26
CA LEU A 93 10.08 9.96 6.99
C LEU A 93 8.96 10.88 7.47
N VAL A 94 8.29 11.51 6.52
CA VAL A 94 7.21 12.47 6.78
C VAL A 94 5.98 12.13 5.96
N HIS A 95 4.82 12.60 6.41
CA HIS A 95 3.59 12.45 5.66
C HIS A 95 3.73 13.01 4.23
N GLY A 96 3.27 12.24 3.24
CA GLY A 96 3.34 12.55 1.81
C GLY A 96 4.64 12.11 1.14
N ALA A 97 5.69 11.75 1.90
CA ALA A 97 6.92 11.26 1.31
C ALA A 97 6.69 9.93 0.57
N ALA A 98 7.15 9.86 -0.67
CA ALA A 98 7.12 8.65 -1.47
C ALA A 98 8.18 7.68 -0.94
N VAL A 99 7.74 6.49 -0.52
CA VAL A 99 8.64 5.47 0.00
C VAL A 99 8.35 4.13 -0.62
N ARG A 100 9.38 3.29 -0.67
CA ARG A 100 9.26 1.86 -0.87
C ARG A 100 9.73 1.17 0.41
N VAL A 101 8.84 0.42 1.02
CA VAL A 101 9.09 -0.27 2.29
C VAL A 101 9.05 -1.76 2.03
N THR A 102 10.06 -2.46 2.55
CA THR A 102 10.15 -3.92 2.51
C THR A 102 9.72 -4.46 3.85
N PHE A 103 8.74 -5.35 3.83
CA PHE A 103 8.23 -6.05 4.99
C PHE A 103 8.59 -7.52 4.91
N ASP A 104 8.86 -8.13 6.06
CA ASP A 104 8.94 -9.59 6.22
C ASP A 104 7.99 -10.02 7.34
N GLU A 105 6.83 -10.55 6.95
CA GLU A 105 5.79 -10.99 7.87
C GLU A 105 5.61 -12.51 7.73
N PRO A 106 5.76 -13.31 8.80
CA PRO A 106 5.61 -14.77 8.76
C PRO A 106 4.36 -15.30 8.04
N ALA A 107 3.25 -14.57 8.10
CA ALA A 107 2.01 -14.97 7.42
C ALA A 107 2.06 -14.81 5.89
N TYR A 108 2.87 -13.88 5.39
CA TYR A 108 2.87 -13.47 3.97
C TYR A 108 4.21 -13.70 3.26
N GLY A 109 5.31 -13.77 4.01
CA GLY A 109 6.68 -13.71 3.50
C GLY A 109 7.14 -12.28 3.26
N ALA A 110 8.20 -12.13 2.46
CA ALA A 110 8.72 -10.83 2.07
C ALA A 110 7.85 -10.18 0.98
N PHE A 111 7.52 -8.90 1.16
CA PHE A 111 6.80 -8.11 0.17
C PHE A 111 7.20 -6.64 0.28
N HIS A 112 6.93 -5.87 -0.78
CA HIS A 112 7.19 -4.44 -0.82
C HIS A 112 5.88 -3.68 -0.90
N VAL A 113 5.84 -2.52 -0.26
CA VAL A 113 4.77 -1.56 -0.43
C VAL A 113 5.39 -0.23 -0.85
N THR A 114 4.94 0.29 -1.99
CA THR A 114 5.43 1.55 -2.56
C THR A 114 4.31 2.57 -2.60
N GLY A 115 4.49 3.72 -2.00
CA GLY A 115 3.45 4.76 -1.96
C GLY A 115 3.78 5.91 -1.03
N PRO A 116 2.85 6.87 -0.87
CA PRO A 116 3.03 7.97 0.07
C PRO A 116 2.90 7.48 1.51
N LEU A 117 3.75 8.00 2.39
CA LEU A 117 3.58 7.86 3.83
C LEU A 117 2.34 8.63 4.30
N THR A 118 1.49 7.97 5.05
CA THR A 118 0.29 8.56 5.65
C THR A 118 0.48 8.66 7.16
N ALA A 119 0.31 9.87 7.69
CA ALA A 119 0.26 10.11 9.12
C ALA A 119 -1.19 10.28 9.56
N GLY A 120 -1.47 9.93 10.81
CA GLY A 120 -2.68 10.35 11.51
C GLY A 120 -2.34 11.39 12.56
N ASP A 121 -3.28 11.57 13.48
CA ASP A 121 -3.03 12.25 14.76
C ASP A 121 -2.40 11.30 15.81
N ASP A 122 -2.08 10.07 15.40
CA ASP A 122 -1.34 9.07 16.16
C ASP A 122 0.17 9.15 15.88
N ALA A 123 0.96 8.38 16.62
CA ALA A 123 2.41 8.27 16.43
C ALA A 123 2.80 7.41 15.21
N PHE A 124 1.84 6.96 14.40
CA PHE A 124 2.09 5.97 13.35
C PHE A 124 2.24 6.60 11.96
N LEU A 125 3.32 6.23 11.28
CA LEU A 125 3.46 6.43 9.84
C LEU A 125 3.17 5.12 9.12
N LEU A 126 2.26 5.17 8.15
CA LEU A 126 1.83 4.01 7.38
C LEU A 126 2.13 4.19 5.89
N VAL A 127 2.40 3.10 5.19
CA VAL A 127 2.37 3.03 3.73
C VAL A 127 1.32 2.00 3.34
N GLY A 128 0.30 2.42 2.58
CA GLY A 128 -0.93 1.61 2.50
C GLY A 128 -1.51 1.35 3.90
N ASN A 129 -1.91 0.11 4.17
CA ASN A 129 -2.43 -0.30 5.48
C ASN A 129 -1.32 -0.72 6.48
N TRP A 130 -0.04 -0.64 6.09
CA TRP A 130 1.07 -1.20 6.86
C TRP A 130 1.81 -0.14 7.67
N ILE A 131 2.04 -0.42 8.95
CA ILE A 131 2.78 0.47 9.84
C ILE A 131 4.28 0.39 9.53
N VAL A 132 4.88 1.54 9.23
CA VAL A 132 6.32 1.70 8.95
C VAL A 132 7.04 2.18 10.20
N VAL A 133 6.47 3.17 10.89
CA VAL A 133 7.04 3.81 12.07
C VAL A 133 6.01 3.86 13.19
N ASP A 134 6.47 3.60 14.40
CA ASP A 134 5.77 3.82 15.67
C ASP A 134 6.61 4.79 16.52
N GLY A 135 6.19 6.05 16.58
CA GLY A 135 6.93 7.12 17.24
C GLY A 135 8.27 7.39 16.57
N ASP A 136 9.36 6.98 17.23
CA ASP A 136 10.74 7.14 16.77
C ASP A 136 11.38 5.82 16.29
N ARG A 137 10.60 4.73 16.20
CA ARG A 137 11.10 3.39 15.87
C ARG A 137 10.44 2.81 14.64
N PHE A 138 11.19 2.01 13.89
CA PHE A 138 10.61 1.16 12.85
C PHE A 138 9.73 0.06 13.45
N ALA A 139 8.62 -0.24 12.77
CA ALA A 139 7.78 -1.36 13.17
C ALA A 139 8.56 -2.70 13.04
N PRO A 140 8.26 -3.72 13.87
CA PRO A 140 9.07 -4.95 13.96
C PRO A 140 9.20 -5.77 12.67
N ARG A 141 8.33 -5.53 11.69
CA ARG A 141 8.26 -6.27 10.42
C ARG A 141 8.91 -5.53 9.26
N VAL A 142 9.37 -4.31 9.48
CA VAL A 142 10.06 -3.51 8.48
C VAL A 142 11.51 -3.95 8.41
N VAL A 143 11.94 -4.45 7.25
CA VAL A 143 13.31 -4.91 7.02
C VAL A 143 14.09 -3.97 6.09
N GLY A 144 13.39 -3.04 5.42
CA GLY A 144 13.99 -2.08 4.50
C GLY A 144 13.12 -0.87 4.25
N VAL A 145 13.72 0.31 4.13
CA VAL A 145 13.01 1.55 3.74
C VAL A 145 13.87 2.33 2.75
N GLU A 146 13.30 2.60 1.58
CA GLU A 146 13.90 3.44 0.55
C GLU A 146 13.00 4.66 0.33
N ILE A 147 13.56 5.86 0.44
CA ILE A 147 12.85 7.08 0.02
C ILE A 147 12.95 7.14 -1.51
N ALA A 148 11.82 7.05 -2.19
CA ALA A 148 11.75 7.11 -3.64
C ALA A 148 11.83 8.57 -4.09
N GLY A 149 13.02 9.18 -3.94
CA GLY A 149 13.24 10.60 -4.21
C GLY A 149 12.97 11.01 -5.66
N ASP A 150 13.10 10.07 -6.60
CA ASP A 150 12.79 10.28 -8.03
C ASP A 150 11.30 10.10 -8.35
N LEU A 151 10.50 9.58 -7.41
CA LEU A 151 9.07 9.35 -7.58
C LEU A 151 8.28 10.51 -6.95
N ASP A 152 7.99 11.52 -7.77
CA ASP A 152 7.13 12.63 -7.35
C ASP A 152 5.67 12.14 -7.27
N VAL A 153 5.14 11.93 -6.07
CA VAL A 153 3.76 11.45 -5.88
C VAL A 153 2.79 12.61 -6.07
N HIS A 154 1.86 12.46 -7.00
CA HIS A 154 0.89 13.50 -7.30
C HIS A 154 0.05 13.84 -6.04
N PRO A 155 -0.17 15.11 -5.68
CA PRO A 155 -0.87 15.48 -4.44
C PRO A 155 -2.26 14.85 -4.27
N ALA A 156 -3.00 14.67 -5.37
CA ALA A 156 -4.31 14.00 -5.37
C ALA A 156 -4.27 12.50 -4.99
N ASN A 157 -3.07 11.89 -4.94
CA ASN A 157 -2.86 10.51 -4.50
C ASN A 157 -2.41 10.43 -3.03
N VAL A 158 -2.14 11.57 -2.38
CA VAL A 158 -1.86 11.66 -0.95
C VAL A 158 -3.16 12.06 -0.23
N PRO A 159 -3.71 11.21 0.65
CA PRO A 159 -4.90 11.57 1.41
C PRO A 159 -4.54 12.62 2.47
N PRO A 160 -5.54 13.37 3.00
CA PRO A 160 -5.31 14.18 4.20
C PRO A 160 -4.89 13.30 5.37
N LYS A 161 -4.29 13.90 6.40
CA LYS A 161 -3.94 13.19 7.64
C LYS A 161 -5.18 12.48 8.21
N ARG A 162 -5.00 11.24 8.68
CA ARG A 162 -6.09 10.46 9.25
C ARG A 162 -6.60 11.18 10.51
N PRO A 163 -7.93 11.39 10.65
CA PRO A 163 -8.47 12.01 11.85
C PRO A 163 -8.18 11.13 13.08
N SER A 164 -7.93 11.76 14.22
CA SER A 164 -7.97 11.13 15.55
C SER A 164 -9.23 10.28 15.68
N ALA A 165 -9.12 9.12 16.34
CA ALA A 165 -10.28 8.30 16.68
C ALA A 165 -11.27 9.00 17.66
N GLU A 166 -10.94 10.20 18.13
CA GLU A 166 -11.88 11.12 18.78
C GLU A 166 -12.52 12.05 17.73
N ASP A 167 -13.50 11.54 16.99
CA ASP A 167 -14.60 12.37 16.53
C ASP A 167 -15.92 11.73 17.00
N PRO A 168 -16.44 12.13 18.17
CA PRO A 168 -17.72 11.63 18.65
C PRO A 168 -18.84 12.18 17.77
N ALA A 169 -19.38 11.28 16.94
CA ALA A 169 -20.69 11.37 16.31
C ALA A 169 -20.95 12.59 15.41
N VAL A 170 -20.90 12.38 14.10
CA VAL A 170 -21.79 13.11 13.18
C VAL A 170 -23.23 12.77 13.58
N PRO A 171 -24.06 13.73 14.05
CA PRO A 171 -25.46 13.46 14.29
C PRO A 171 -26.14 13.21 12.95
N VAL A 172 -26.77 12.05 12.81
CA VAL A 172 -27.68 11.78 11.69
C VAL A 172 -28.88 12.72 11.85
N PRO A 173 -29.15 13.65 10.91
CA PRO A 173 -30.33 14.51 11.02
C PRO A 173 -31.56 13.64 10.70
N GLY A 174 -32.47 13.46 11.66
CA GLY A 174 -33.80 12.91 11.35
C GLY A 174 -34.46 11.96 12.34
N LEU A 175 -34.06 11.88 13.60
CA LEU A 175 -34.90 11.25 14.63
C LEU A 175 -35.21 12.25 15.75
N THR A 176 -36.33 12.97 15.61
CA THR A 176 -37.05 13.52 16.75
C THR A 176 -38.03 12.46 17.25
N ALA A 177 -38.04 12.30 18.57
CA ALA A 177 -38.93 11.42 19.34
C ALA A 177 -40.42 11.77 19.17
#